data_AF-A0A1G3ZEM1-F1
#
_entry.id   AF-A0A1G3ZEM1-F1
#
_cell.length_a   1.000
_cell.length_b   1.000
_cell.length_c   1.000
_cell.angle_alpha   90.00
_cell.angle_beta   90.00
_cell.angle_gamma   90.00
#
_symmetry.space_group_name_H-M   'P 1'
#
loop_
_entity.id
_entity.type
_entity.pdbx_description
1 polymer ?
#
loop_
_entity_poly.entity_id
_entity_poly.type
_entity_poly.pdbx_seq_one_letter_code
_entity_poly.pdbx_strand_id
1 'polypeptide(L)'
;MSAPYPYPKLDEDGYDLEVVEQADAQNHPFLRHPIPDDNTRYAVKPGDIVKLIFRYRDHVEKNGQTFSAEHMWVRVTEAGDAFVVGRLDNTPQFTTILKSDDEIYFHPKHIVRFWSDDTSAA
;
A
#
# COMPACT_ATOMS: atom_id res chain seq x y z
N MET A 1 24.95 -7.71 -8.77
CA MET A 1 24.43 -7.57 -7.40
C MET A 1 23.09 -6.88 -7.55
N SER A 2 21.97 -7.59 -7.33
CA SER A 2 20.67 -6.91 -7.30
C SER A 2 20.74 -5.87 -6.19
N ALA A 3 20.42 -4.61 -6.50
CA ALA A 3 20.25 -3.60 -5.47
C ALA A 3 19.33 -4.18 -4.38
N PRO A 4 19.60 -3.95 -3.09
CA PRO A 4 18.69 -4.40 -2.04
C PRO A 4 17.31 -3.86 -2.40
N TYR A 5 16.36 -4.76 -2.65
CA TYR A 5 14.98 -4.40 -2.90
C TYR A 5 14.50 -3.84 -1.56
N PRO A 6 14.29 -2.52 -1.40
CA PRO A 6 14.09 -1.94 -0.08
C PRO A 6 12.68 -2.22 0.46
N TYR A 7 11.89 -3.02 -0.26
CA TYR A 7 10.49 -3.29 0.03
C TYR A 7 10.32 -4.69 0.60
N PRO A 8 9.29 -4.89 1.44
CA PRO A 8 8.96 -6.19 2.02
C PRO A 8 8.78 -7.27 0.95
N LYS A 9 9.32 -8.46 1.20
CA LYS A 9 9.13 -9.65 0.36
C LYS A 9 8.35 -10.71 1.10
N LEU A 10 7.44 -11.35 0.39
CA LEU A 10 6.53 -12.35 0.95
C LEU A 10 7.26 -13.48 1.71
N ASP A 11 8.36 -13.99 1.16
CA ASP A 11 9.12 -15.10 1.74
C ASP A 11 10.01 -14.68 2.92
N GLU A 12 10.50 -13.43 2.94
CA GLU A 12 11.44 -12.91 3.94
C GLU A 12 10.71 -12.24 5.11
N ASP A 13 9.75 -11.37 4.80
CA ASP A 13 9.05 -10.51 5.76
C ASP A 13 7.64 -11.01 6.10
N GLY A 14 7.15 -12.04 5.40
CA GLY A 14 5.80 -12.59 5.57
C GLY A 14 4.70 -11.78 4.87
N TYR A 15 5.04 -10.70 4.20
CA TYR A 15 4.15 -9.91 3.36
C TYR A 15 4.89 -9.23 2.21
N ASP A 16 4.16 -8.84 1.17
CA ASP A 16 4.63 -7.90 0.16
C ASP A 16 3.57 -6.83 -0.15
N LEU A 17 3.94 -5.91 -1.03
CA LEU A 17 3.05 -4.86 -1.51
C LEU A 17 2.69 -5.13 -2.97
N GLU A 18 1.40 -5.11 -3.28
CA GLU A 18 0.94 -5.36 -4.65
C GLU A 18 1.22 -4.14 -5.54
N VAL A 19 1.84 -4.39 -6.69
CA VAL A 19 1.89 -3.43 -7.80
C VAL A 19 0.64 -3.62 -8.65
N VAL A 20 -0.15 -2.56 -8.78
CA VAL A 20 -1.27 -2.52 -9.72
C VAL A 20 -0.96 -1.53 -10.82
N GLU A 21 -0.85 -2.05 -12.05
CA GLU A 21 -0.66 -1.26 -13.26
C GLU A 21 -2.00 -0.66 -13.71
N GLN A 22 -1.97 0.56 -14.28
CA GLN A 22 -3.17 1.31 -14.63
C GLN A 22 -4.08 0.59 -15.64
N ALA A 23 -3.48 -0.15 -16.57
CA ALA A 23 -4.21 -0.95 -17.56
C ALA A 23 -5.03 -2.09 -16.91
N ASP A 24 -4.56 -2.63 -15.78
CA ASP A 24 -5.16 -3.79 -15.12
C ASP A 24 -6.11 -3.39 -14.00
N ALA A 25 -6.03 -2.15 -13.51
CA ALA A 25 -6.82 -1.67 -12.38
C ALA A 25 -8.35 -1.79 -12.57
N GLN A 26 -8.85 -1.68 -13.80
CA GLN A 26 -10.29 -1.83 -14.11
C GLN A 26 -10.80 -3.27 -13.90
N ASN A 27 -9.91 -4.25 -14.03
CA ASN A 27 -10.23 -5.67 -13.86
C ASN A 27 -9.91 -6.17 -12.44
N HIS A 28 -9.34 -5.32 -11.59
CA HIS A 28 -8.93 -5.71 -10.26
C HIS A 28 -10.15 -5.92 -9.34
N PRO A 29 -10.27 -7.09 -8.68
CA PRO A 29 -11.50 -7.51 -7.99
C PRO A 29 -11.93 -6.58 -6.84
N PHE A 30 -10.97 -5.85 -6.25
CA PHE A 30 -11.19 -5.05 -5.05
C PHE A 30 -10.95 -3.55 -5.22
N LEU A 31 -10.55 -3.09 -6.42
CA LEU A 31 -10.42 -1.66 -6.70
C LEU A 31 -11.69 -1.17 -7.39
N ARG A 32 -12.36 -0.20 -6.76
CA ARG A 32 -13.63 0.37 -7.27
C ARG A 32 -13.47 1.75 -7.89
N HIS A 33 -12.27 2.32 -7.85
CA HIS A 33 -11.94 3.64 -8.39
C HIS A 33 -10.67 3.54 -9.23
N PRO A 34 -10.49 4.45 -10.20
CA PRO A 34 -9.23 4.55 -10.93
C PRO A 34 -8.05 4.72 -9.98
N ILE A 35 -6.96 4.02 -10.25
CA ILE A 35 -5.69 4.27 -9.56
C ILE A 35 -5.04 5.54 -10.12
N PRO A 36 -4.24 6.27 -9.32
CA PRO A 36 -3.50 7.43 -9.80
C PRO A 36 -2.54 7.04 -10.93
N ASP A 37 -2.32 7.94 -11.88
CA ASP A 37 -1.30 7.76 -12.92
C ASP A 37 0.12 7.84 -12.34
N ASP A 38 1.11 7.43 -13.14
CA ASP A 38 2.50 7.41 -12.69
C ASP A 38 2.97 8.82 -12.29
N ASN A 39 2.67 9.86 -13.05
CA ASN A 39 3.07 11.23 -12.69
C ASN A 39 2.58 11.63 -11.29
N THR A 40 1.34 11.29 -10.95
CA THR A 40 0.76 11.55 -9.63
C THR A 40 1.42 10.68 -8.56
N ARG A 41 1.66 9.40 -8.82
CA ARG A 41 2.33 8.47 -7.90
C ARG A 41 3.74 8.94 -7.56
N TYR A 42 4.52 9.33 -8.58
CA TYR A 42 5.90 9.79 -8.42
C TYR A 42 6.00 11.22 -7.85
N ALA A 43 4.91 11.99 -7.84
CA ALA A 43 4.83 13.30 -7.19
C ALA A 43 4.46 13.24 -5.69
N VAL A 44 4.37 12.04 -5.12
CA VAL A 44 4.13 11.82 -3.68
C VAL A 44 5.16 12.56 -2.83
N LYS A 45 4.72 13.15 -1.72
CA LYS A 45 5.57 13.94 -0.82
C LYS A 45 5.28 13.66 0.66
N PRO A 46 6.22 13.99 1.56
CA PRO A 46 5.97 13.94 3.00
C PRO A 46 4.68 14.67 3.39
N GLY A 47 3.85 14.03 4.21
CA GLY A 47 2.55 14.53 4.64
C GLY A 47 1.36 13.98 3.84
N ASP A 48 1.57 13.43 2.64
CA ASP A 48 0.52 12.72 1.92
C ASP A 48 0.12 11.46 2.69
N ILE A 49 -1.16 11.07 2.61
CA ILE A 49 -1.65 9.79 3.10
C ILE A 49 -2.03 8.96 1.88
N VAL A 50 -1.43 7.79 1.71
CA VAL A 50 -1.58 6.94 0.54
C VAL A 50 -2.09 5.56 0.93
N LYS A 51 -2.86 4.94 0.05
CA LYS A 51 -3.37 3.59 0.24
C LYS A 51 -2.50 2.60 -0.52
N LEU A 52 -2.11 1.53 0.15
CA LEU A 52 -1.37 0.40 -0.41
C LEU A 52 -2.19 -0.89 -0.25
N ILE A 53 -1.82 -1.93 -0.99
CA ILE A 53 -2.38 -3.28 -0.86
C ILE A 53 -1.28 -4.18 -0.28
N PHE A 54 -1.50 -4.68 0.93
CA PHE A 54 -0.58 -5.59 1.62
C PHE A 54 -1.06 -7.01 1.38
N ARG A 55 -0.23 -7.88 0.81
CA ARG A 55 -0.55 -9.31 0.66
C ARG A 55 0.27 -10.11 1.64
N TYR A 56 -0.38 -11.00 2.37
CA TYR A 56 0.22 -11.80 3.42
C TYR A 56 0.54 -13.21 2.90
N ARG A 57 1.68 -13.75 3.33
CA ARG A 57 2.07 -15.13 3.01
C ARG A 57 1.09 -16.11 3.63
N ASP A 58 0.78 -15.86 4.90
CA ASP A 58 -0.13 -16.65 5.70
C ASP A 58 -1.49 -15.92 5.72
N HIS A 59 -2.55 -16.64 5.36
CA HIS A 59 -3.91 -16.08 5.37
C HIS A 59 -4.55 -16.21 6.75
N VAL A 60 -5.48 -15.31 7.06
CA VAL A 60 -6.31 -15.38 8.26
C VAL A 60 -7.72 -15.81 7.89
N GLU A 61 -8.27 -16.77 8.62
CA GLU A 61 -9.69 -17.09 8.56
C GLU A 61 -10.46 -16.31 9.62
N LYS A 62 -11.49 -15.58 9.21
CA LYS A 62 -12.37 -14.83 10.11
C LYS A 62 -13.80 -14.91 9.59
N ASN A 63 -14.74 -15.28 10.46
CA ASN A 63 -16.16 -15.41 10.10
C ASN A 63 -16.43 -16.29 8.86
N GLY A 64 -15.66 -17.37 8.69
CA GLY A 64 -15.79 -18.28 7.54
C GLY A 64 -15.28 -17.72 6.21
N GLN A 65 -14.53 -16.63 6.24
CA GLN A 65 -13.88 -16.03 5.06
C GLN A 65 -12.36 -16.04 5.23
N THR A 66 -11.65 -16.26 4.12
CA THR A 66 -10.19 -16.22 4.05
C THR A 66 -9.72 -14.85 3.60
N PHE A 67 -8.82 -14.25 4.37
CA PHE A 67 -8.20 -12.95 4.09
C PHE A 67 -6.71 -13.14 3.88
N SER A 68 -6.25 -12.91 2.65
CA SER A 68 -4.84 -12.95 2.25
C SER A 68 -4.26 -11.57 1.92
N ALA A 69 -5.08 -10.52 1.96
CA ALA A 69 -4.65 -9.17 1.69
C ALA A 69 -5.46 -8.13 2.46
N GLU A 70 -4.87 -6.95 2.66
CA GLU A 70 -5.50 -5.83 3.34
C GLU A 70 -5.15 -4.50 2.65
N HIS A 71 -6.14 -3.62 2.52
CA HIS A 71 -5.93 -2.26 2.01
C HIS A 71 -5.74 -1.29 3.17
N MET A 72 -4.54 -0.74 3.33
CA MET A 72 -4.19 0.11 4.47
C MET A 72 -3.67 1.47 4.05
N TRP A 73 -3.93 2.49 4.87
CA TRP A 73 -3.38 3.83 4.71
C TRP A 73 -2.00 3.95 5.35
N VAL A 74 -1.13 4.68 4.68
CA VAL A 74 0.24 4.96 5.09
C VAL A 74 0.47 6.46 4.97
N ARG A 75 0.86 7.10 6.07
CA ARG A 75 1.27 8.51 6.08
C ARG A 75 2.73 8.62 5.65
N VAL A 76 2.97 9.30 4.54
CA VAL A 76 4.31 9.49 3.96
C VAL A 76 5.15 10.37 4.88
N THR A 77 6.33 9.89 5.22
CA THR A 77 7.32 10.63 6.03
C THR A 77 8.52 11.07 5.21
N GLU A 78 8.90 10.30 4.19
CA GLU A 78 9.98 10.62 3.27
C GLU A 78 9.61 10.20 1.85
N ALA A 79 9.95 11.01 0.86
CA ALA A 79 9.81 10.67 -0.55
C ALA A 79 11.10 11.08 -1.28
N GLY A 80 11.75 10.12 -1.94
CA GLY A 80 12.93 10.33 -2.76
C GLY A 80 12.79 9.65 -4.13
N ASP A 81 13.81 9.80 -4.98
CA ASP A 81 13.76 9.37 -6.39
C ASP A 81 13.59 7.85 -6.59
N ALA A 82 13.96 7.04 -5.59
CA ALA A 82 13.99 5.57 -5.73
C ALA A 82 12.93 4.84 -4.88
N PHE A 83 12.56 5.38 -3.72
CA PHE A 83 11.62 4.78 -2.79
C PHE A 83 10.94 5.84 -1.91
N VAL A 84 9.82 5.45 -1.32
CA VAL A 84 9.02 6.24 -0.38
C VAL A 84 9.03 5.51 0.96
N VAL A 85 9.09 6.28 2.04
CA VAL A 85 8.95 5.79 3.42
C VAL A 85 7.71 6.42 4.01
N GLY A 86 6.91 5.62 4.72
CA GLY A 86 5.79 6.12 5.48
C GLY A 86 5.49 5.27 6.69
N ARG A 87 4.55 5.74 7.51
CA ARG A 87 4.09 5.03 8.70
C ARG A 87 2.66 4.58 8.54
N LEU A 88 2.39 3.36 8.97
CA LEU A 88 1.06 2.77 8.86
C LEU A 88 0.04 3.54 9.71
N ASP A 89 -0.94 4.13 9.03
CA ASP A 89 -2.01 4.95 9.61
C ASP A 89 -3.33 4.17 9.75
N ASN A 90 -3.21 2.84 9.80
CA ASN A 90 -4.29 1.89 10.04
C ASN A 90 -3.95 0.99 11.22
N THR A 91 -4.96 0.41 11.85
CA THR A 91 -4.80 -0.76 12.72
C THR A 91 -5.04 -2.03 11.89
N PRO A 92 -4.00 -2.83 11.60
CA PRO A 92 -4.14 -4.04 10.79
C PRO A 92 -5.14 -5.02 11.40
N GLN A 93 -5.95 -5.67 10.55
CA GLN A 93 -7.01 -6.60 10.98
C GLN A 93 -6.69 -8.06 10.68
N PHE A 94 -5.83 -8.32 9.71
CA PHE A 94 -5.60 -9.67 9.17
C PHE A 94 -4.14 -10.11 9.24
N THR A 95 -3.38 -9.54 10.18
CA THR A 95 -1.97 -9.91 10.40
C THR A 95 -1.56 -9.67 11.84
N THR A 96 -0.52 -10.38 12.28
CA THR A 96 0.18 -10.19 13.57
C THR A 96 1.60 -9.65 13.40
N ILE A 97 2.09 -9.53 12.16
CA ILE A 97 3.47 -9.09 11.86
C ILE A 97 3.57 -7.58 11.63
N LEU A 98 2.43 -6.90 11.43
CA LEU A 98 2.33 -5.45 11.29
C LEU A 98 1.47 -4.87 12.41
N LYS A 99 1.82 -3.66 12.85
CA LYS A 99 1.03 -2.82 13.76
C LYS A 99 0.98 -1.38 13.26
N SER A 100 0.06 -0.61 13.83
CA SER A 100 0.00 0.84 13.59
C SER A 100 1.33 1.51 13.93
N ASP A 101 1.66 2.56 13.18
CA ASP A 101 2.92 3.32 13.24
C ASP A 101 4.19 2.55 12.79
N ASP A 102 4.07 1.29 12.35
CA ASP A 102 5.19 0.60 11.69
C ASP A 102 5.64 1.35 10.44
N GLU A 103 6.95 1.36 10.24
CA GLU A 103 7.60 1.98 9.09
C GLU A 103 7.52 1.06 7.88
N ILE A 104 7.04 1.61 6.77
CA ILE A 104 6.81 0.91 5.51
C ILE A 104 7.63 1.57 4.41
N TYR A 105 8.46 0.77 3.76
CA TYR A 105 9.18 1.15 2.56
C TYR A 105 8.40 0.67 1.33
N PHE A 106 8.18 1.56 0.36
CA PHE A 106 7.41 1.21 -0.84
C PHE A 106 7.82 2.03 -2.06
N HIS A 107 7.57 1.47 -3.26
CA HIS A 107 7.73 2.18 -4.52
C HIS A 107 6.47 3.00 -4.82
N PRO A 108 6.56 4.13 -5.53
CA PRO A 108 5.38 4.89 -5.98
C PRO A 108 4.32 4.04 -6.69
N LYS A 109 4.72 3.00 -7.42
CA LYS A 109 3.78 2.06 -8.09
C LYS A 109 2.91 1.20 -7.16
N HIS A 110 3.23 1.11 -5.86
CA HIS A 110 2.36 0.47 -4.88
C HIS A 110 1.18 1.36 -4.47
N ILE A 111 1.21 2.66 -4.78
CA ILE A 111 0.17 3.62 -4.38
C ILE A 111 -1.08 3.38 -5.23
N VAL A 112 -2.13 2.83 -4.64
CA VAL A 112 -3.41 2.62 -5.33
C VAL A 112 -4.39 3.77 -5.13
N ARG A 113 -4.15 4.66 -4.15
CA ARG A 113 -4.99 5.83 -3.89
C ARG A 113 -4.27 6.87 -3.03
N PHE A 114 -4.55 8.15 -3.26
CA PHE A 114 -4.24 9.23 -2.31
C PHE A 114 -5.47 9.54 -1.46
N TRP A 115 -5.25 9.88 -0.19
CA TRP A 115 -6.29 10.44 0.64
C TRP A 115 -6.68 11.80 0.07
N SER A 116 -7.96 11.97 -0.23
CA SER A 116 -8.56 13.26 -0.55
C SER A 116 -9.51 13.58 0.59
N ASP A 117 -9.22 14.65 1.32
CA ASP A 117 -10.19 15.25 2.22
C ASP A 117 -11.24 15.92 1.33
N ASP A 118 -12.21 15.15 0.85
CA ASP A 118 -13.30 15.69 0.05
C ASP A 118 -14.27 16.42 0.99
N THR A 119 -13.80 17.55 1.51
CA THR A 119 -14.66 18.64 2.01
C THR A 119 -15.04 19.51 0.82
N SER A 120 -15.65 18.89 -0.20
CA SER A 120 -16.29 19.58 -1.32
C SER A 120 -17.46 18.76 -1.83
N ALA A 121 -18.41 18.49 -0.95
CA ALA A 121 -19.80 18.35 -1.38
C ALA A 121 -20.23 19.70 -1.99
N ALA A 122 -20.28 19.76 -3.32
CA ALA A 122 -21.05 20.76 -4.04
C ALA A 122 -22.55 20.61 -3.76
#